data_AF-G7SHK7-F1
#
_entry.id   AF-G7SHK7-F1
#
_cell.length_a   1.000
_cell.length_b   1.000
_cell.length_c   1.000
_cell.angle_alpha   90.00
_cell.angle_beta   90.00
_cell.angle_gamma   90.00
#
_symmetry.space_group_name_H-M   'P 1'
#
loop_
_entity.id
_entity.type
_entity.pdbx_description
1 polymer ?
#
loop_
_entity_poly.entity_id
_entity_poly.type
_entity_poly.pdbx_seq_one_letter_code
_entity_poly.pdbx_strand_id
1 'polypeptide(L)'
;MKSSPGFFETFVTNTDYSPEKLKDLYAYRWGIETSFRDLKYSIGLTHFHAKKKEGILQEIYARFINFNVCKWLTSHVTIKTSKLKQTYKICFSDAVYACRKFLREELTSFQLETYIAKHLSIIRPNRTFQRKIKSQAPVSFTYRIS
;
A
#
# COMPACT_ATOMS: atom_id res chain seq x y z
N MET A 1 7.58 -6.37 26.83
CA MET A 1 6.77 -7.59 26.63
C MET A 1 7.67 -8.70 26.07
N LYS A 2 7.59 -9.95 26.54
CA LYS A 2 8.47 -11.04 26.07
C LYS A 2 8.06 -11.48 24.65
N SER A 3 8.97 -11.34 23.69
CA SER A 3 8.85 -11.97 22.38
C SER A 3 9.90 -13.08 22.30
N SER A 4 9.56 -14.34 22.55
CA SER A 4 10.55 -15.45 22.61
C SER A 4 11.57 -15.34 23.78
N PRO A 5 12.22 -16.44 24.20
CA PRO A 5 13.20 -16.39 25.29
C PRO A 5 14.37 -15.47 24.95
N GLY A 6 14.65 -14.48 25.80
CA GLY A 6 15.81 -13.58 25.67
C GLY A 6 15.61 -12.28 24.90
N PHE A 7 14.44 -12.05 24.28
CA PHE A 7 14.14 -10.77 23.60
C PHE A 7 13.03 -10.01 24.33
N PHE A 8 13.28 -8.72 24.52
CA PHE A 8 12.35 -7.78 25.15
C PHE A 8 11.98 -6.69 24.16
N GLU A 9 10.68 -6.47 23.93
CA GLU A 9 10.19 -5.28 23.25
C GLU A 9 9.67 -4.27 24.29
N THR A 10 10.08 -3.01 24.15
CA THR A 10 9.67 -1.91 25.03
C THR A 10 8.77 -0.96 24.27
N PHE A 11 7.57 -0.70 24.80
CA PHE A 11 6.64 0.29 24.28
C PHE A 11 6.51 1.42 25.29
N VAL A 12 6.68 2.66 24.84
CA VAL A 12 6.35 3.86 25.63
C VAL A 12 5.00 4.35 25.14
N THR A 13 4.01 4.38 26.03
CA THR A 13 2.64 4.79 25.72
C THR A 13 2.05 5.57 26.88
N ASN A 14 1.08 6.44 26.59
CA ASN A 14 0.28 7.17 27.56
C ASN A 14 -1.10 6.52 27.80
N THR A 15 -1.28 5.28 27.33
CA THR A 15 -2.56 4.56 27.37
C THR A 15 -2.53 3.44 28.41
N ASP A 16 -3.66 3.19 29.05
CA ASP A 16 -3.82 2.10 30.05
C ASP A 16 -4.21 0.74 29.41
N TYR A 17 -3.93 0.55 28.13
CA TYR A 17 -4.25 -0.70 27.44
C TYR A 17 -3.42 -1.87 27.96
N SER A 18 -4.01 -3.07 27.96
CA SER A 18 -3.29 -4.28 28.32
C SER A 18 -2.11 -4.54 27.37
N PRO A 19 -1.06 -5.25 27.80
CA PRO A 19 0.07 -5.60 26.95
C PRO A 19 -0.34 -6.29 25.63
N GLU A 20 -1.33 -7.19 25.68
CA GLU A 20 -1.87 -7.88 24.50
C GLU A 20 -2.48 -6.89 23.51
N LYS A 21 -3.29 -5.95 24.01
CA LYS A 21 -3.89 -4.92 23.17
C LYS A 21 -2.84 -3.97 22.57
N LEU A 22 -1.81 -3.61 23.35
CA LEU A 22 -0.69 -2.80 22.84
C LEU A 22 0.07 -3.53 21.73
N LYS A 23 0.26 -4.84 21.85
CA LYS A 23 0.89 -5.65 20.81
C LYS A 23 0.07 -5.66 19.53
N ASP A 24 -1.25 -5.80 19.62
CA ASP A 24 -2.15 -5.72 18.47
C ASP A 24 -2.13 -4.33 17.82
N LEU A 25 -2.19 -3.27 18.63
CA LEU A 25 -2.08 -1.89 18.15
C LEU A 25 -0.75 -1.63 17.44
N TYR A 26 0.35 -2.11 18.01
CA TYR A 26 1.66 -1.98 17.39
C TYR A 26 1.77 -2.79 16.09
N ALA A 27 1.10 -3.95 16.00
CA ALA A 27 1.04 -4.72 14.77
C ALA A 27 0.36 -3.94 13.62
N TYR A 28 -0.69 -3.15 13.91
CA TYR A 28 -1.34 -2.30 12.90
C TYR A 28 -0.42 -1.24 12.28
N ARG A 29 0.65 -0.82 12.98
CA ARG A 29 1.66 0.10 12.45
C ARG A 29 2.28 -0.38 11.13
N TRP A 30 2.45 -1.69 10.95
CA TRP A 30 2.97 -2.27 9.71
C TRP A 30 2.07 -1.99 8.49
N GLY A 31 0.77 -1.78 8.71
CA GLY A 31 -0.16 -1.37 7.66
C GLY A 31 0.20 -0.01 7.04
N ILE A 32 0.75 0.90 7.85
CA ILE A 32 1.20 2.22 7.41
C ILE A 32 2.39 2.09 6.46
N GLU A 33 3.39 1.28 6.82
CA GLU A 33 4.57 1.07 5.97
C GLU A 33 4.19 0.48 4.60
N THR A 34 3.26 -0.48 4.61
CA THR A 34 2.74 -1.07 3.37
C THR A 34 1.98 -0.04 2.53
N SER A 35 1.17 0.82 3.17
CA SER A 35 0.45 1.90 2.49
C SER A 35 1.40 2.92 1.85
N PHE A 36 2.49 3.30 2.54
CA PHE A 36 3.51 4.16 1.96
C PHE A 36 4.30 3.49 0.82
N ARG A 37 4.49 2.16 0.87
CA ARG A 37 5.06 1.41 -0.26
C ARG A 37 4.14 1.48 -1.47
N ASP A 38 2.85 1.23 -1.28
CA ASP A 38 1.83 1.33 -2.32
C ASP A 38 1.76 2.74 -2.92
N LEU A 39 1.75 3.78 -2.08
CA LEU A 39 1.75 5.18 -2.51
C LEU A 39 3.01 5.52 -3.32
N LYS A 40 4.19 5.06 -2.89
CA LYS A 40 5.45 5.30 -3.61
C LYS A 40 5.47 4.61 -4.97
N TYR A 41 5.18 3.31 -5.00
CA TYR A 41 5.50 2.49 -6.16
C TYR A 41 4.30 2.12 -7.03
N SER A 42 3.10 1.99 -6.46
CA SER A 42 1.90 1.71 -7.25
C SER A 42 1.28 3.00 -7.80
N ILE A 43 1.18 4.04 -6.98
CA ILE A 43 0.64 5.35 -7.40
C ILE A 43 1.72 6.21 -8.08
N GLY A 44 3.00 6.02 -7.72
CA GLY A 44 4.12 6.70 -8.36
C GLY A 44 4.60 7.98 -7.65
N LEU A 45 4.50 8.06 -6.32
CA LEU A 45 5.00 9.22 -5.54
C LEU A 45 6.54 9.42 -5.57
N THR A 46 7.28 8.60 -6.31
CA THR A 46 8.76 8.73 -6.41
C THR A 46 9.25 9.66 -7.53
N HIS A 47 8.40 10.04 -8.48
CA HIS A 47 8.81 10.81 -9.67
C HIS A 47 7.97 12.07 -9.80
N PHE A 48 8.51 13.29 -9.83
CA PHE A 48 7.72 14.54 -9.92
C PHE A 48 7.97 15.28 -11.23
N HIS A 49 6.90 15.73 -11.89
CA HIS A 49 7.00 16.46 -13.16
C HIS A 49 7.33 17.94 -12.93
N ALA A 50 6.73 18.53 -11.91
CA ALA A 50 6.96 19.89 -11.50
C ALA A 50 8.38 20.10 -10.97
N LYS A 51 8.94 21.26 -11.31
CA LYS A 51 10.24 21.74 -10.81
C LYS A 51 10.08 22.74 -9.68
N LYS A 52 8.99 23.53 -9.68
CA LYS A 52 8.67 24.50 -8.63
C LYS A 52 8.07 23.81 -7.41
N LYS A 53 8.36 24.34 -6.22
CA LYS A 53 7.89 23.81 -4.94
C LYS A 53 6.37 23.63 -4.91
N GLU A 54 5.64 24.64 -5.38
CA GLU A 54 4.18 24.68 -5.37
C GLU A 54 3.59 23.55 -6.22
N GLY A 55 4.15 23.31 -7.42
CA GLY A 55 3.73 22.22 -8.29
C GLY A 55 4.09 20.84 -7.73
N ILE A 56 5.24 20.72 -7.04
CA ILE A 56 5.60 19.46 -6.35
C ILE A 56 4.60 19.15 -5.25
N LEU A 57 4.23 20.15 -4.44
CA LEU A 57 3.21 19.99 -3.40
C LEU A 57 1.86 19.58 -4.00
N GLN A 58 1.45 20.22 -5.10
CA GLN A 58 0.23 19.86 -5.82
C GLN A 58 0.25 18.39 -6.28
N GLU A 59 1.35 17.92 -6.86
CA GLU A 59 1.50 16.52 -7.26
C GLU A 59 1.44 15.56 -6.08
N ILE A 60 2.05 15.91 -4.94
CA ILE A 60 1.98 15.12 -3.71
C ILE A 60 0.51 14.96 -3.29
N TYR A 61 -0.24 16.06 -3.16
CA TYR A 61 -1.64 16.02 -2.76
C TYR A 61 -2.52 15.26 -3.76
N ALA A 62 -2.34 15.48 -5.07
CA ALA A 62 -3.07 14.75 -6.09
C ALA A 62 -2.84 13.23 -5.99
N ARG A 63 -1.63 12.79 -5.67
CA ARG A 63 -1.31 11.37 -5.47
C ARG A 63 -1.90 10.79 -4.19
N PHE A 64 -1.95 11.55 -3.10
CA PHE A 64 -2.67 11.14 -1.90
C PHE A 64 -4.16 10.96 -2.17
N ILE A 65 -4.79 11.89 -2.89
CA ILE A 65 -6.19 11.79 -3.29
C ILE A 65 -6.40 10.55 -4.16
N ASN A 66 -5.58 10.36 -5.20
CA ASN A 66 -5.66 9.19 -6.08
C ASN A 66 -5.48 7.87 -5.30
N PHE A 67 -4.53 7.81 -4.36
CA PHE A 67 -4.35 6.65 -3.49
C PHE A 67 -5.61 6.33 -2.69
N ASN A 68 -6.22 7.34 -2.07
CA ASN A 68 -7.44 7.18 -1.29
C ASN A 68 -8.62 6.74 -2.17
N VAL A 69 -8.77 7.32 -3.36
CA VAL A 69 -9.80 6.92 -4.34
C VAL A 69 -9.61 5.46 -4.76
N CYS A 70 -8.38 5.05 -5.09
CA CYS A 70 -8.09 3.66 -5.44
C CYS A 70 -8.39 2.71 -4.28
N LYS A 71 -7.98 3.04 -3.05
CA LYS A 71 -8.30 2.24 -1.86
C LYS A 71 -9.81 2.13 -1.63
N TRP A 72 -10.53 3.24 -1.76
CA TRP A 72 -11.97 3.27 -1.63
C TRP A 72 -12.66 2.40 -2.68
N LEU A 73 -12.33 2.55 -3.97
CA LEU A 73 -12.87 1.70 -5.04
C LEU A 73 -12.57 0.22 -4.81
N THR A 74 -11.34 -0.12 -4.43
CA THR A 74 -10.98 -1.53 -4.13
C THR A 74 -11.73 -2.11 -2.95
N SER A 75 -12.18 -1.29 -1.99
CA SER A 75 -12.91 -1.75 -0.81
C SER A 75 -14.32 -2.26 -1.14
N HIS A 76 -14.90 -1.80 -2.25
CA HIS A 76 -16.21 -2.26 -2.74
C HIS A 76 -16.13 -3.58 -3.52
N VAL A 77 -14.93 -4.00 -3.92
CA VAL A 77 -14.75 -5.23 -4.71
C VAL A 77 -14.74 -6.44 -3.80
N THR A 78 -15.76 -7.29 -3.93
CA THR A 78 -15.86 -8.52 -3.14
C THR A 78 -15.02 -9.65 -3.74
N ILE A 79 -14.13 -10.23 -2.94
CA ILE A 79 -13.35 -11.42 -3.30
C ILE A 79 -14.21 -12.66 -3.06
N LYS A 80 -14.52 -13.43 -4.11
CA LYS A 80 -15.25 -14.70 -3.98
C LYS A 80 -14.31 -15.77 -3.42
N THR A 81 -14.40 -16.03 -2.12
CA THR A 81 -13.52 -16.96 -1.38
C THR A 81 -13.89 -18.44 -1.53
N SER A 82 -15.13 -18.75 -1.94
CA SER A 82 -15.67 -20.13 -1.91
C SER A 82 -14.96 -21.16 -2.77
N LYS A 83 -14.12 -20.74 -3.73
CA LYS A 83 -13.36 -21.63 -4.64
C LYS A 83 -11.84 -21.62 -4.41
N LEU A 84 -11.36 -20.92 -3.39
CA LEU A 84 -9.93 -20.64 -3.23
C LEU A 84 -9.31 -21.53 -2.16
N LYS A 85 -8.23 -22.25 -2.50
CA LYS A 85 -7.48 -23.12 -1.58
C LYS A 85 -6.69 -22.34 -0.51
N GLN A 86 -6.48 -21.05 -0.73
CA GLN A 86 -5.65 -20.17 0.10
C GLN A 86 -6.36 -18.83 0.29
N THR A 87 -5.89 -18.03 1.24
CA THR A 87 -6.37 -16.65 1.42
C THR A 87 -5.72 -15.74 0.38
N TYR A 88 -6.53 -14.96 -0.32
CA TYR A 88 -6.09 -14.01 -1.33
C TYR A 88 -6.40 -12.58 -0.91
N LYS A 89 -5.62 -11.64 -1.44
CA LYS A 89 -5.87 -10.20 -1.36
C LYS A 89 -5.84 -9.60 -2.76
N ILE A 90 -6.47 -8.45 -2.94
CA ILE A 90 -6.39 -7.68 -4.19
C ILE A 90 -4.93 -7.28 -4.47
N CYS A 91 -4.51 -7.44 -5.73
CA CYS A 91 -3.26 -6.88 -6.22
C CYS A 91 -3.41 -5.37 -6.38
N PHE A 92 -2.86 -4.58 -5.45
CA PHE A 92 -3.10 -3.14 -5.42
C PHE A 92 -2.52 -2.41 -6.64
N SER A 93 -1.38 -2.85 -7.19
CA SER A 93 -0.80 -2.25 -8.41
C SER A 93 -1.71 -2.42 -9.63
N ASP A 94 -2.30 -3.60 -9.80
CA ASP A 94 -3.26 -3.86 -10.89
C ASP A 94 -4.56 -3.08 -10.66
N ALA A 95 -4.99 -2.96 -9.40
CA ALA A 95 -6.16 -2.15 -9.08
C ALA A 95 -5.95 -0.66 -9.37
N VAL A 96 -4.77 -0.10 -9.08
CA VAL A 96 -4.43 1.29 -9.45
C VAL A 96 -4.47 1.48 -10.97
N TYR A 97 -3.94 0.52 -11.73
CA TYR A 97 -4.02 0.55 -13.19
C TYR A 97 -5.48 0.57 -13.68
N ALA A 98 -6.33 -0.30 -13.12
CA ALA A 98 -7.75 -0.35 -13.46
C ALA A 98 -8.49 0.94 -13.07
N CYS A 99 -8.24 1.47 -11.86
CA CYS A 99 -8.82 2.73 -11.40
C CYS A 99 -8.42 3.89 -12.31
N ARG A 100 -7.16 3.94 -12.77
CA ARG A 100 -6.71 4.93 -13.75
C ARG A 100 -7.51 4.85 -15.06
N LYS A 101 -7.76 3.64 -15.58
CA LYS A 101 -8.58 3.46 -16.79
C LYS A 101 -10.02 3.88 -16.56
N PHE A 102 -10.60 3.55 -15.41
CA PHE A 102 -11.93 3.96 -15.02
C PHE A 102 -12.06 5.49 -14.94
N LEU A 103 -11.11 6.18 -14.30
CA LEU A 103 -11.08 7.65 -14.23
C LEU A 103 -10.87 8.33 -15.59
N ARG A 104 -10.41 7.58 -16.60
CA ARG A 104 -10.29 8.03 -18.00
C ARG A 104 -11.48 7.64 -18.86
N GLU A 105 -12.53 7.09 -18.24
CA GLU A 105 -13.74 6.62 -18.93
C GLU A 105 -13.46 5.47 -19.93
N GLU A 106 -12.31 4.80 -19.81
CA GLU A 106 -11.93 3.64 -20.64
C GLU A 106 -12.56 2.33 -20.09
N LEU A 107 -13.06 2.34 -18.85
CA LEU A 107 -13.74 1.22 -18.20
C LEU A 107 -15.04 1.68 -17.56
N THR A 108 -16.07 0.85 -17.68
CA THR A 108 -17.29 0.97 -16.87
C THR A 108 -17.06 0.49 -15.43
N SER A 109 -17.95 0.87 -14.50
CA SER A 109 -17.88 0.40 -13.09
C SER A 109 -17.88 -1.13 -13.00
N PHE A 110 -18.72 -1.79 -13.79
CA PHE A 110 -18.79 -3.26 -13.81
C PHE A 110 -17.48 -3.90 -14.31
N GLN A 111 -16.86 -3.32 -15.34
CA GLN A 111 -15.58 -3.81 -15.86
C GLN A 111 -14.44 -3.57 -14.86
N LEU A 112 -14.45 -2.44 -14.15
CA LEU A 112 -13.49 -2.14 -13.08
C LEU A 112 -13.55 -3.20 -11.98
N GLU A 113 -14.72 -3.45 -11.42
CA GLU A 113 -14.91 -4.45 -10.36
C GLU A 113 -14.50 -5.84 -10.82
N THR A 114 -14.91 -6.23 -12.03
CA THR A 114 -14.56 -7.53 -12.62
C THR A 114 -13.06 -7.68 -12.81
N TYR A 115 -12.38 -6.63 -13.25
CA TYR A 115 -10.92 -6.63 -13.41
C TYR A 115 -10.24 -6.80 -12.05
N ILE A 116 -10.58 -5.96 -11.06
CA ILE A 116 -9.97 -6.02 -9.73
C ILE A 116 -10.21 -7.39 -9.08
N ALA A 117 -11.41 -7.96 -9.19
CA ALA A 117 -11.75 -9.26 -8.61
C ALA A 117 -10.93 -10.42 -9.21
N LYS A 118 -10.48 -10.31 -10.46
CA LYS A 118 -9.62 -11.31 -11.12
C LYS A 118 -8.14 -11.18 -10.73
N HIS A 119 -7.69 -9.97 -10.41
CA HIS A 119 -6.29 -9.67 -10.11
C HIS A 119 -5.99 -9.79 -8.61
N LEU A 120 -5.69 -11.00 -8.18
CA LEU A 120 -5.45 -11.34 -6.78
C LEU A 120 -4.01 -11.82 -6.53
N SER A 121 -3.53 -11.57 -5.33
CA SER A 121 -2.25 -12.05 -4.81
C SER A 121 -2.47 -12.94 -3.58
N ILE A 122 -1.74 -14.03 -3.49
CA ILE A 122 -1.79 -14.94 -2.34
C ILE A 122 -1.26 -14.23 -1.08
N ILE A 123 -2.00 -14.33 0.03
CA ILE A 123 -1.53 -13.95 1.36
C ILE A 123 -0.66 -15.09 1.90
N ARG A 124 0.61 -14.80 2.16
CA ARG A 124 1.56 -15.75 2.75
C ARG A 124 1.76 -15.39 4.22
N PRO A 125 1.08 -16.05 5.18
CA PRO A 125 1.26 -15.76 6.59
C PRO A 125 2.70 -16.07 7.02
N ASN A 126 3.21 -15.36 8.03
CA ASN A 126 4.55 -15.53 8.61
C ASN A 126 5.73 -15.33 7.65
N ARG A 127 5.52 -14.64 6.52
CA ARG A 127 6.61 -14.32 5.60
C ARG A 127 7.49 -13.21 6.18
N THR A 128 8.68 -13.58 6.62
CA THR A 128 9.74 -12.62 6.96
C THR A 128 10.67 -12.44 5.77
N PHE A 129 11.13 -11.20 5.56
CA PHE A 129 12.17 -10.90 4.60
C PHE A 129 13.38 -10.37 5.34
N GLN A 130 14.54 -10.95 5.07
CA GLN A 130 15.79 -10.37 5.54
C GLN A 130 15.97 -8.97 4.95
N ARG A 131 16.17 -7.98 5.83
CA ARG A 131 16.40 -6.59 5.40
C ARG A 131 17.77 -6.52 4.71
N LYS A 132 17.77 -6.41 3.38
CA LYS A 132 18.99 -6.10 2.63
C LYS A 132 19.32 -4.62 2.81
N ILE A 133 20.25 -4.31 3.70
CA ILE A 133 20.79 -2.95 3.84
C ILE A 133 21.67 -2.72 2.62
N LYS A 134 21.20 -1.91 1.68
CA LYS A 134 21.96 -1.47 0.52
C LYS A 134 22.11 0.05 0.58
N SER A 135 23.31 0.54 0.27
CA SER A 135 23.50 1.97 -0.02
C SER A 135 22.60 2.34 -1.20
N GLN A 136 21.78 3.39 -1.02
CA GLN A 136 20.96 3.93 -2.09
C GLN A 136 21.71 5.09 -2.75
N ALA A 137 21.94 5.00 -4.05
CA ALA A 137 22.43 6.11 -4.84
C ALA A 137 21.32 7.17 -5.01
N PRO A 138 21.66 8.45 -5.14
CA PRO A 138 20.68 9.48 -5.46
C PRO A 138 19.97 9.14 -6.77
N VAL A 139 18.64 9.19 -6.76
CA VAL A 139 17.83 8.97 -7.97
C VAL A 139 18.02 10.17 -8.88
N SER A 140 18.54 9.93 -10.09
CA SER A 140 18.71 10.99 -11.09
C SER A 140 17.36 11.54 -11.54
N PHE A 141 17.31 12.82 -11.88
CA PHE A 141 16.13 13.48 -12.46
C PHE A 141 15.94 13.19 -13.96
N THR A 142 16.62 12.19 -14.51
CA THR A 142 16.52 11.80 -15.93
C THR A 142 15.08 11.48 -16.36
N TYR A 143 14.22 11.01 -15.45
CA TYR A 143 12.80 10.78 -15.71
C TYR A 143 12.02 12.05 -16.11
N ARG A 144 12.61 13.24 -16.01
CA ARG A 144 12.01 14.52 -16.43
C ARG A 144 12.36 14.92 -17.88
N ILE A 145 13.19 14.14 -18.57
CA ILE A 145 13.70 14.45 -19.92
C ILE A 145 12.94 13.69 -21.02
N SER A 146 12.17 12.66 -20.65
CA SER A 146 11.31 11.87 -21.55
C SER A 146 9.92 12.47 -21.72
#